data_AF-A0A0G4N6D1-F1
#
_entry.id   AF-A0A0G4N6D1-F1
#
_cell.length_a   1.000
_cell.length_b   1.000
_cell.length_c   1.000
_cell.angle_alpha   90.00
_cell.angle_beta   90.00
_cell.angle_gamma   90.00
#
_symmetry.space_group_name_H-M   'P 1'
#
loop_
_entity.id
_entity.type
_entity.pdbx_description
1 polymer ?
#
loop_
_entity_poly.entity_id
_entity_poly.type
_entity_poly.pdbx_seq_one_letter_code
_entity_poly.pdbx_strand_id
1 'polypeptide(L)'
;MVFIIFKLNGPLFTIGFADIAGLTGGAGVNSNVRLPNAATVLDFPFVKPRGTDTSGGPLKALKGLLKQDSGEPWFNAREGSFWVAAGLRATAFQMLTVDAVVVVQLNPDVQLGIYAVAVCDVPAPASPIKFAHVELGIACTLDIAAGVFKFEAQLSPRSLVLHESCHLTGGLALFSWFGDSPYAGDWVMTIGGFHQAFDKPLQYPRPPRLGIAWSLGESLRITGEAYFAITPRVCMGGGRLHAQLTLGALSAWFDAFLDFLINYRPFCFAAVGGVSIG
;
A
#
# COMPACT_ATOMS: atom_id res chain seq x y z
N MET A 1 27.97 12.98 -5.70
CA MET A 1 26.92 12.15 -5.07
C MET A 1 27.58 11.00 -4.33
N VAL A 2 27.40 10.91 -3.02
CA VAL A 2 27.92 9.79 -2.22
C VAL A 2 26.77 9.26 -1.36
N PHE A 3 26.54 7.95 -1.37
CA PHE A 3 25.61 7.31 -0.45
C PHE A 3 26.06 5.91 -0.07
N ILE A 4 25.58 5.44 1.08
CA ILE A 4 25.81 4.10 1.60
C ILE A 4 24.49 3.48 2.04
N ILE A 5 24.34 2.19 1.78
CA ILE A 5 23.23 1.38 2.27
C ILE A 5 23.82 0.11 2.87
N PHE A 6 23.38 -0.25 4.06
CA PHE A 6 23.72 -1.50 4.71
C PHE A 6 22.44 -2.26 5.06
N LYS A 7 22.52 -3.58 4.94
CA LYS A 7 21.47 -4.51 5.33
C LYS A 7 22.11 -5.67 6.07
N LEU A 8 21.72 -5.83 7.33
CA LEU A 8 22.05 -6.95 8.18
C LEU A 8 20.81 -7.85 8.27
N ASN A 9 20.91 -9.09 7.80
CA ASN A 9 19.86 -10.08 7.91
C ASN A 9 20.32 -11.19 8.85
N GLY A 10 19.43 -11.65 9.71
CA GLY A 10 19.68 -12.76 10.64
C GLY A 10 18.78 -12.62 11.87
N PRO A 11 18.49 -13.72 12.58
CA PRO A 11 17.81 -13.62 13.87
C PRO A 11 18.74 -12.83 14.81
N LEU A 12 18.36 -11.59 15.13
CA LEU A 12 19.16 -10.73 16.00
C LEU A 12 18.79 -10.99 17.44
N PHE A 13 17.49 -10.91 17.76
CA PHE A 13 16.95 -11.22 19.08
C PHE A 13 15.43 -11.37 19.02
N THR A 14 14.90 -12.15 19.96
CA THR A 14 13.47 -12.41 20.13
C THR A 14 12.93 -11.62 21.31
N ILE A 15 11.80 -10.94 21.13
CA ILE A 15 11.05 -10.24 22.17
C ILE A 15 9.64 -10.83 22.25
N GLY A 16 9.45 -11.79 23.15
CA GLY A 16 8.14 -12.40 23.39
C GLY A 16 7.53 -13.03 22.13
N PHE A 17 6.54 -12.36 21.53
CA PHE A 17 5.82 -12.83 20.35
C PHE A 17 6.43 -12.38 19.01
N ALA A 18 7.50 -11.58 19.02
CA ALA A 18 8.13 -11.02 17.84
C ALA A 18 9.64 -11.26 17.78
N ASP A 19 10.14 -11.66 16.61
CA ASP A 19 11.55 -11.86 16.30
C ASP A 19 12.06 -10.69 15.46
N ILE A 20 13.13 -10.02 15.89
CA ILE A 20 13.82 -9.03 15.06
C ILE A 20 14.82 -9.77 14.16
N ALA A 21 14.52 -9.82 12.88
CA ALA A 21 15.20 -10.65 11.88
C ALA A 21 16.14 -9.85 10.94
N GLY A 22 16.25 -8.55 11.15
CA GLY A 22 17.20 -7.74 10.40
C GLY A 22 17.18 -6.25 10.75
N LEU A 23 18.27 -5.59 10.41
CA LEU A 23 18.45 -4.14 10.49
C LEU A 23 18.88 -3.63 9.12
N THR A 24 18.33 -2.51 8.72
CA THR A 24 18.66 -1.83 7.48
C THR A 24 18.97 -0.38 7.80
N GLY A 25 19.93 0.21 7.10
CA GLY A 25 20.14 1.64 7.18
C GLY A 25 20.88 2.19 5.99
N GLY A 26 20.96 3.50 5.93
CA GLY A 26 21.72 4.20 4.90
C GLY A 26 21.82 5.68 5.17
N ALA A 27 22.74 6.32 4.48
CA ALA A 27 22.88 7.77 4.49
C ALA A 27 23.42 8.24 3.14
N GLY A 28 23.10 9.47 2.77
CA GLY A 28 23.62 10.07 1.56
C GLY A 28 23.86 11.58 1.68
N VAL A 29 24.90 12.03 0.97
CA VAL A 29 25.37 13.42 0.90
C VAL A 29 25.46 13.83 -0.56
N ASN A 30 24.94 15.01 -0.87
CA ASN A 30 24.79 15.50 -2.25
C ASN A 30 24.05 14.46 -3.13
N SER A 31 23.03 13.85 -2.54
CA SER A 31 22.23 12.78 -3.12
C SER A 31 20.79 12.89 -2.64
N ASN A 32 19.83 12.62 -3.52
CA ASN A 32 18.40 12.64 -3.23
C ASN A 32 17.84 11.22 -3.26
N VAL A 33 17.00 10.87 -2.28
CA VAL A 33 16.20 9.64 -2.31
C VAL A 33 14.83 9.95 -2.88
N ARG A 34 14.38 9.13 -3.84
CA ARG A 34 12.97 9.14 -4.24
C ARG A 34 12.16 8.40 -3.19
N LEU A 35 11.29 9.13 -2.51
CA LEU A 35 10.34 8.60 -1.54
C LEU A 35 9.23 7.81 -2.27
N PRO A 36 9.01 6.52 -1.97
CA PRO A 36 7.98 5.72 -2.63
C PRO A 36 6.57 6.09 -2.12
N ASN A 37 5.56 5.68 -2.86
CA ASN A 37 4.16 5.64 -2.40
C ASN A 37 3.76 4.18 -2.07
N ALA A 38 2.54 3.97 -1.60
CA ALA A 38 2.06 2.63 -1.23
C ALA A 38 2.11 1.60 -2.39
N ALA A 39 2.01 2.03 -3.64
CA ALA A 39 2.09 1.15 -4.81
C ALA A 39 3.53 0.72 -5.15
N THR A 40 4.53 1.57 -4.86
CA THR A 40 5.93 1.37 -5.26
C THR A 40 6.84 0.98 -4.11
N VAL A 41 6.33 1.00 -2.88
CA VAL A 41 7.11 0.68 -1.67
C VAL A 41 7.63 -0.76 -1.65
N LEU A 42 6.95 -1.71 -2.30
CA LEU A 42 7.42 -3.09 -2.42
C LEU A 42 8.78 -3.18 -3.14
N ASP A 43 9.05 -2.25 -4.05
CA ASP A 43 10.31 -2.17 -4.78
C ASP A 43 11.35 -1.26 -4.11
N PHE A 44 11.00 -0.64 -2.99
CA PHE A 44 11.88 0.31 -2.32
C PHE A 44 13.10 -0.42 -1.72
N PRO A 45 14.34 0.03 -2.02
CA PRO A 45 15.56 -0.73 -1.71
C PRO A 45 15.74 -1.10 -0.25
N PHE A 46 15.20 -0.32 0.69
CA PHE A 46 15.34 -0.55 2.12
C PHE A 46 14.40 -1.64 2.65
N VAL A 47 13.20 -1.80 2.09
CA VAL A 47 12.21 -2.81 2.52
C VAL A 47 12.19 -4.04 1.63
N LYS A 48 12.66 -3.93 0.37
CA LYS A 48 12.75 -5.06 -0.55
C LYS A 48 13.60 -6.17 0.05
N PRO A 49 13.07 -7.41 0.19
CA PRO A 49 13.87 -8.55 0.61
C PRO A 49 15.07 -8.70 -0.31
N ARG A 50 16.24 -8.99 0.28
CA ARG A 50 17.44 -9.23 -0.51
C ARG A 50 17.17 -10.47 -1.36
N GLY A 51 17.08 -10.31 -2.68
CA GLY A 51 17.04 -11.46 -3.59
C GLY A 51 18.24 -12.36 -3.30
N THR A 52 18.03 -13.67 -3.34
CA THR A 52 19.06 -14.71 -3.15
C THR A 52 20.16 -14.66 -4.20
N ASP A 53 20.03 -13.82 -5.25
CA ASP A 53 21.08 -13.54 -6.22
C ASP A 53 22.11 -12.51 -5.70
N THR A 54 22.95 -12.95 -4.77
CA THR A 54 24.26 -12.33 -4.52
C THR A 54 25.32 -12.72 -5.56
N SER A 55 24.91 -13.48 -6.59
CA SER A 55 25.75 -14.02 -7.67
C SER A 55 26.45 -12.95 -8.54
N GLY A 56 26.16 -11.66 -8.37
CA GLY A 56 26.73 -10.56 -9.17
C GLY A 56 27.60 -9.52 -8.46
N GLY A 57 27.86 -9.67 -7.16
CA GLY A 57 28.69 -8.74 -6.39
C GLY A 57 28.08 -7.34 -6.12
N PRO A 58 28.77 -6.50 -5.31
CA PRO A 58 28.25 -5.20 -4.85
C PRO A 58 27.95 -4.20 -5.99
N LEU A 59 28.73 -4.27 -7.07
CA LEU A 59 28.59 -3.41 -8.24
C LEU A 59 27.32 -3.70 -9.05
N LYS A 60 26.86 -4.97 -9.14
CA LYS A 60 25.61 -5.31 -9.83
C LYS A 60 24.40 -4.87 -9.01
N ALA A 61 24.46 -5.04 -7.68
CA ALA A 61 23.46 -4.50 -6.77
C ALA A 61 23.37 -2.97 -6.87
N LEU A 62 24.50 -2.27 -6.87
CA LEU A 62 24.55 -0.81 -7.04
C LEU A 62 24.01 -0.38 -8.42
N LYS A 63 24.38 -1.09 -9.50
CA LYS A 63 23.85 -0.83 -10.84
C LYS A 63 22.33 -1.01 -10.91
N GLY A 64 21.75 -2.01 -10.24
CA GLY A 64 20.29 -2.19 -10.15
C GLY A 64 19.57 -1.11 -9.34
N LEU A 65 20.26 -0.43 -8.42
CA LEU A 65 19.73 0.73 -7.69
C LEU A 65 19.79 2.03 -8.51
N LEU A 66 20.74 2.12 -9.43
CA LEU A 66 20.97 3.29 -10.28
C LEU A 66 20.33 3.18 -11.68
N LYS A 67 20.09 1.97 -12.16
CA LYS A 67 19.41 1.66 -13.42
C LYS A 67 18.26 0.71 -13.13
N GLN A 68 17.06 1.26 -13.06
CA GLN A 68 15.84 0.47 -13.08
C GLN A 68 15.46 0.29 -14.56
N ASP A 69 15.28 -0.94 -15.03
CA ASP A 69 14.93 -1.23 -16.44
C ASP A 69 13.56 -0.65 -16.87
N SER A 70 12.79 -0.08 -15.94
CA SER A 70 11.43 0.43 -16.17
C SER A 70 11.05 1.70 -15.39
N GLY A 71 11.99 2.48 -14.84
CA GLY A 71 11.64 3.69 -14.10
C GLY A 71 12.79 4.64 -13.73
N GLU A 72 12.47 5.79 -13.13
CA GLU A 72 13.48 6.71 -12.62
C GLU A 72 14.28 6.07 -11.47
N PRO A 73 15.56 6.43 -11.26
CA PRO A 73 16.38 5.85 -10.21
C PRO A 73 15.86 6.21 -8.82
N TRP A 74 16.02 5.30 -7.86
CA TRP A 74 15.71 5.56 -6.45
C TRP A 74 16.65 6.60 -5.82
N PHE A 75 17.87 6.71 -6.34
CA PHE A 75 18.90 7.63 -5.86
C PHE A 75 19.41 8.47 -7.02
N ASN A 76 19.35 9.79 -6.88
CA ASN A 76 19.80 10.74 -7.91
C ASN A 76 20.76 11.76 -7.32
N ALA A 77 21.66 12.28 -8.14
CA ALA A 77 22.60 13.32 -7.70
C ALA A 77 21.84 14.63 -7.51
N ARG A 78 21.95 15.23 -6.32
CA ARG A 78 21.36 16.53 -6.02
C ARG A 78 22.20 17.24 -4.97
N GLU A 79 22.83 18.33 -5.37
CA GLU A 79 23.69 19.11 -4.50
C GLU A 79 22.91 19.70 -3.32
N GLY A 80 23.53 19.76 -2.14
CA GLY A 80 22.91 20.26 -0.91
C GLY A 80 21.86 19.33 -0.29
N SER A 81 21.65 18.13 -0.85
CA SER A 81 20.69 17.15 -0.31
C SER A 81 21.35 16.17 0.66
N PHE A 82 20.69 15.96 1.79
CA PHE A 82 21.07 14.98 2.79
C PHE A 82 19.90 14.06 3.11
N TRP A 83 20.18 12.79 3.34
CA TRP A 83 19.16 11.87 3.85
C TRP A 83 19.80 10.81 4.74
N VAL A 84 18.99 10.33 5.69
CA VAL A 84 19.33 9.21 6.58
C VAL A 84 18.14 8.26 6.60
N ALA A 85 18.42 6.97 6.57
CA ALA A 85 17.44 5.91 6.64
C ALA A 85 17.82 4.90 7.72
N ALA A 86 16.85 4.47 8.53
CA ALA A 86 17.01 3.43 9.53
C ALA A 86 15.75 2.56 9.55
N GLY A 87 15.93 1.25 9.48
CA GLY A 87 14.85 0.30 9.35
C GLY A 87 15.16 -1.03 10.02
N LEU A 88 14.11 -1.81 10.20
CA LEU A 88 14.15 -3.12 10.84
C LEU A 88 13.21 -4.08 10.12
N ARG A 89 13.54 -5.37 10.23
CA ARG A 89 12.63 -6.45 9.90
C ARG A 89 12.21 -7.15 11.19
N ALA A 90 10.91 -7.30 11.38
CA ALA A 90 10.34 -8.05 12.49
C ALA A 90 9.37 -9.12 11.99
N THR A 91 9.34 -10.27 12.64
CA THR A 91 8.36 -11.34 12.40
C THR A 91 7.58 -11.59 13.69
N ALA A 92 6.27 -11.36 13.68
CA ALA A 92 5.37 -11.57 14.81
C ALA A 92 4.49 -12.81 14.59
N PHE A 93 4.18 -13.53 15.68
CA PHE A 93 3.28 -14.69 15.71
C PHE A 93 3.63 -15.83 14.74
N GLN A 94 4.87 -15.84 14.22
CA GLN A 94 5.27 -16.75 13.13
C GLN A 94 4.36 -16.69 11.89
N MET A 95 3.61 -15.59 11.70
CA MET A 95 2.65 -15.41 10.59
C MET A 95 2.81 -14.05 9.90
N LEU A 96 3.17 -13.01 10.65
CA LEU A 96 3.24 -11.63 10.16
C LEU A 96 4.70 -11.17 10.10
N THR A 97 5.23 -10.95 8.90
CA THR A 97 6.55 -10.34 8.68
C THR A 97 6.38 -8.88 8.27
N VAL A 98 7.11 -7.97 8.91
CA VAL A 98 7.11 -6.54 8.60
C VAL A 98 8.53 -6.07 8.35
N ASP A 99 8.78 -5.54 7.16
CA ASP A 99 9.96 -4.77 6.81
C ASP A 99 9.61 -3.29 6.86
N ALA A 100 10.18 -2.51 7.76
CA ALA A 100 9.89 -1.09 7.91
C ALA A 100 11.17 -0.23 7.93
N VAL A 101 11.10 0.96 7.37
CA VAL A 101 12.20 1.94 7.33
C VAL A 101 11.66 3.35 7.56
N VAL A 102 12.33 4.10 8.41
CA VAL A 102 12.17 5.54 8.56
C VAL A 102 13.23 6.23 7.73
N VAL A 103 12.83 7.23 6.96
CA VAL A 103 13.72 8.05 6.12
C VAL A 103 13.49 9.51 6.49
N VAL A 104 14.57 10.21 6.80
CA VAL A 104 14.59 11.66 6.98
C VAL A 104 15.39 12.24 5.83
N GLN A 105 14.80 13.17 5.11
CA GLN A 105 15.44 13.89 4.01
C GLN A 105 15.41 15.39 4.28
N LEU A 106 16.51 16.07 3.95
CA LEU A 106 16.67 17.51 4.07
C LEU A 106 17.08 18.08 2.70
N ASN A 107 16.15 18.78 2.02
CA ASN A 107 16.44 19.70 0.90
C ASN A 107 15.17 20.40 0.35
N PRO A 108 15.06 21.75 0.43
CA PRO A 108 15.64 22.64 1.44
C PRO A 108 14.98 22.42 2.82
N ASP A 109 13.77 21.87 2.82
CA ASP A 109 12.98 21.56 4.01
C ASP A 109 13.15 20.10 4.45
N VAL A 110 12.72 19.82 5.69
CA VAL A 110 12.74 18.47 6.27
C VAL A 110 11.48 17.71 5.86
N GLN A 111 11.68 16.54 5.25
CA GLN A 111 10.64 15.56 4.97
C GLN A 111 10.92 14.28 5.77
N LEU A 112 9.89 13.78 6.47
CA LEU A 112 9.93 12.52 7.20
C LEU A 112 9.05 11.51 6.49
N GLY A 113 9.56 10.30 6.28
CA GLY A 113 8.82 9.19 5.70
C GLY A 113 8.99 7.92 6.50
N ILE A 114 7.92 7.15 6.66
CA ILE A 114 7.93 5.78 7.15
C ILE A 114 7.38 4.90 6.04
N TYR A 115 8.15 3.90 5.64
CA TYR A 115 7.80 2.99 4.55
C TYR A 115 7.88 1.57 5.06
N ALA A 116 6.86 0.77 4.80
CA ALA A 116 6.83 -0.61 5.24
C ALA A 116 6.19 -1.54 4.22
N VAL A 117 6.60 -2.81 4.29
CA VAL A 117 5.93 -3.92 3.64
C VAL A 117 5.58 -4.92 4.73
N ALA A 118 4.29 -5.23 4.86
CA ALA A 118 3.79 -6.24 5.78
C ALA A 118 3.29 -7.45 4.97
N VAL A 119 3.75 -8.64 5.32
CA VAL A 119 3.35 -9.91 4.72
C VAL A 119 2.76 -10.78 5.81
N CYS A 120 1.51 -11.20 5.64
CA CYS A 120 0.83 -12.13 6.52
C CYS A 120 0.55 -13.44 5.78
N ASP A 121 1.09 -14.54 6.29
CA ASP A 121 0.89 -15.88 5.76
C ASP A 121 0.16 -16.76 6.78
N VAL A 122 -1.00 -17.28 6.39
CA VAL A 122 -1.84 -18.14 7.24
C VAL A 122 -1.90 -19.55 6.65
N PRO A 123 -1.60 -20.62 7.41
CA PRO A 123 -1.35 -20.64 8.85
C PRO A 123 0.11 -20.29 9.25
N ALA A 124 1.05 -20.39 8.32
CA ALA A 124 2.44 -20.00 8.54
C ALA A 124 3.15 -19.74 7.20
N PRO A 125 4.22 -18.93 7.16
CA PRO A 125 5.01 -18.66 5.95
C PRO A 125 5.59 -19.93 5.30
N ALA A 126 5.94 -20.93 6.12
CA ALA A 126 6.51 -22.20 5.66
C ALA A 126 5.48 -23.23 5.17
N SER A 127 4.18 -22.94 5.30
CA SER A 127 3.12 -23.88 4.89
C SER A 127 3.06 -24.00 3.36
N PRO A 128 3.00 -25.23 2.80
CA PRO A 128 2.86 -25.43 1.36
C PRO A 128 1.50 -24.97 0.84
N ILE A 129 0.46 -25.02 1.68
CA ILE A 129 -0.89 -24.55 1.37
C ILE A 129 -1.19 -23.35 2.26
N LYS A 130 -1.54 -22.22 1.65
CA LYS A 130 -1.86 -20.98 2.34
C LYS A 130 -3.35 -20.68 2.25
N PHE A 131 -4.01 -20.52 3.40
CA PHE A 131 -5.39 -20.03 3.47
C PHE A 131 -5.47 -18.53 3.21
N ALA A 132 -4.42 -17.79 3.53
CA ALA A 132 -4.31 -16.38 3.18
C ALA A 132 -2.84 -16.02 2.99
N HIS A 133 -2.56 -15.23 1.98
CA HIS A 133 -1.29 -14.53 1.81
C HIS A 133 -1.65 -13.08 1.56
N VAL A 134 -1.35 -12.18 2.49
CA VAL A 134 -1.70 -10.76 2.39
C VAL A 134 -0.41 -9.97 2.41
N GLU A 135 -0.11 -9.29 1.31
CA GLU A 135 1.06 -8.41 1.18
C GLU A 135 0.58 -6.97 1.05
N LEU A 136 0.94 -6.14 2.02
CA LEU A 136 0.50 -4.75 2.15
C LEU A 136 1.70 -3.81 2.11
N GLY A 137 1.75 -2.94 1.11
CA GLY A 137 2.68 -1.81 1.07
C GLY A 137 2.11 -0.63 1.86
N ILE A 138 2.93 0.03 2.68
CA ILE A 138 2.58 1.17 3.51
C ILE A 138 3.57 2.30 3.26
N ALA A 139 3.05 3.52 3.06
CA ALA A 139 3.83 4.75 2.96
C ALA A 139 3.18 5.83 3.82
N CYS A 140 3.92 6.38 4.76
CA CYS A 140 3.51 7.48 5.61
C CYS A 140 4.50 8.62 5.43
N THR A 141 4.04 9.81 5.04
CA THR A 141 4.89 10.97 4.78
C THR A 141 4.38 12.19 5.52
N LEU A 142 5.32 12.94 6.06
CA LEU A 142 5.08 14.23 6.69
C LEU A 142 5.99 15.25 6.01
N ASP A 143 5.36 16.18 5.31
CA ASP A 143 6.02 17.34 4.72
C ASP A 143 5.56 18.58 5.49
N ILE A 144 6.46 19.11 6.33
CA ILE A 144 6.16 20.21 7.25
C ILE A 144 6.00 21.51 6.45
N ALA A 145 6.83 21.75 5.45
CA ALA A 145 6.82 22.97 4.65
C ALA A 145 5.59 23.03 3.73
N ALA A 146 5.20 21.90 3.14
CA ALA A 146 3.96 21.82 2.35
C ALA A 146 2.70 21.73 3.22
N GLY A 147 2.85 21.55 4.53
CA GLY A 147 1.73 21.44 5.47
C GLY A 147 0.84 20.23 5.20
N VAL A 148 1.43 19.06 4.92
CA VAL A 148 0.67 17.86 4.58
C VAL A 148 1.19 16.60 5.26
N PHE A 149 0.26 15.84 5.82
CA PHE A 149 0.45 14.49 6.32
C PHE A 149 -0.29 13.52 5.41
N LYS A 150 0.37 12.46 4.96
CA LYS A 150 -0.21 11.43 4.11
C LYS A 150 0.13 10.06 4.66
N PHE A 151 -0.88 9.23 4.85
CA PHE A 151 -0.74 7.81 5.09
C PHE A 151 -1.43 7.07 3.96
N GLU A 152 -0.74 6.15 3.30
CA GLU A 152 -1.25 5.32 2.22
C GLU A 152 -0.88 3.88 2.50
N ALA A 153 -1.81 2.96 2.23
CA ALA A 153 -1.56 1.54 2.24
C ALA A 153 -2.22 0.88 1.03
N GLN A 154 -1.58 -0.11 0.43
CA GLN A 154 -2.12 -0.78 -0.76
C GLN A 154 -1.75 -2.26 -0.76
N LEU A 155 -2.73 -3.10 -1.05
CA LEU A 155 -2.54 -4.53 -1.23
C LEU A 155 -1.78 -4.81 -2.54
N SER A 156 -0.81 -5.71 -2.47
CA SER A 156 -0.12 -6.19 -3.66
C SER A 156 -1.04 -7.13 -4.47
N PRO A 157 -0.86 -7.20 -5.80
CA PRO A 157 -1.56 -8.16 -6.65
C PRO A 157 -1.33 -9.63 -6.28
N ARG A 158 -0.32 -9.93 -5.45
CA ARG A 158 -0.06 -11.29 -4.96
C ARG A 158 -0.97 -11.68 -3.81
N SER A 159 -1.68 -10.72 -3.21
CA SER A 159 -2.54 -10.98 -2.07
C SER A 159 -3.71 -11.89 -2.46
N LEU A 160 -3.96 -12.92 -1.65
CA LEU A 160 -5.00 -13.93 -1.85
C LEU A 160 -5.62 -14.36 -0.52
N VAL A 161 -6.85 -14.86 -0.59
CA VAL A 161 -7.61 -15.36 0.57
C VAL A 161 -8.43 -16.59 0.19
N LEU A 162 -8.55 -17.57 1.09
CA LEU A 162 -9.23 -18.87 0.93
C LEU A 162 -8.61 -19.82 -0.11
N HIS A 163 -8.23 -19.31 -1.28
CA HIS A 163 -7.71 -20.10 -2.40
C HIS A 163 -6.74 -19.28 -3.26
N GLU A 164 -5.82 -19.95 -3.97
CA GLU A 164 -4.83 -19.30 -4.83
C GLU A 164 -5.44 -18.48 -5.97
N SER A 165 -6.66 -18.84 -6.38
CA SER A 165 -7.43 -18.15 -7.44
C SER A 165 -8.34 -17.03 -6.92
N CYS A 166 -8.30 -16.73 -5.63
CA CYS A 166 -9.12 -15.72 -4.98
C CYS A 166 -8.23 -14.55 -4.54
N HIS A 167 -8.08 -13.57 -5.44
CA HIS A 167 -7.18 -12.44 -5.26
C HIS A 167 -7.85 -11.28 -4.54
N LEU A 168 -7.08 -10.63 -3.68
CA LEU A 168 -7.48 -9.42 -2.97
C LEU A 168 -6.95 -8.18 -3.69
N THR A 169 -7.79 -7.14 -3.70
CA THR A 169 -7.41 -5.79 -4.12
C THR A 169 -7.88 -4.79 -3.08
N GLY A 170 -7.22 -3.64 -3.01
CA GLY A 170 -7.64 -2.59 -2.09
C GLY A 170 -6.51 -1.66 -1.73
N GLY A 171 -6.88 -0.41 -1.48
CA GLY A 171 -6.01 0.56 -0.83
C GLY A 171 -6.74 1.36 0.22
N LEU A 172 -5.96 2.01 1.06
CA LEU A 172 -6.37 2.90 2.12
C LEU A 172 -5.54 4.16 2.02
N ALA A 173 -6.16 5.31 2.25
CA ALA A 173 -5.44 6.56 2.39
C ALA A 173 -6.06 7.44 3.48
N LEU A 174 -5.20 8.10 4.26
CA LEU A 174 -5.55 9.07 5.29
C LEU A 174 -4.67 10.30 5.11
N PHE A 175 -5.26 11.41 4.64
CA PHE A 175 -4.54 12.65 4.38
C PHE A 175 -5.07 13.76 5.29
N SER A 176 -4.19 14.64 5.72
CA SER A 176 -4.51 15.84 6.50
C SER A 176 -3.64 16.99 6.04
N TRP A 177 -4.24 18.17 5.90
CA TRP A 177 -3.57 19.40 5.49
C TRP A 177 -3.62 20.42 6.63
N PHE A 178 -2.50 21.11 6.87
CA PHE A 178 -2.31 22.00 8.00
C PHE A 178 -1.35 23.15 7.67
N GLY A 179 -1.15 24.08 8.62
CA GLY A 179 -0.22 25.19 8.46
C GLY A 179 -0.58 26.10 7.29
N ASP A 180 0.42 26.45 6.47
CA ASP A 180 0.28 27.36 5.32
C ASP A 180 -0.27 26.67 4.06
N SER A 181 -0.72 25.41 4.17
CA SER A 181 -1.33 24.70 3.05
C SER A 181 -2.61 25.41 2.58
N PRO A 182 -2.87 25.52 1.26
CA PRO A 182 -4.13 26.07 0.74
C PRO A 182 -5.37 25.25 1.15
N TYR A 183 -5.17 24.03 1.63
CA TYR A 183 -6.21 23.13 2.10
C TYR A 183 -6.21 22.96 3.64
N ALA A 184 -5.53 23.84 4.37
CA ALA A 184 -5.37 23.72 5.82
C ALA A 184 -6.72 23.52 6.54
N GLY A 185 -6.76 22.52 7.43
CA GLY A 185 -7.96 22.10 8.16
C GLY A 185 -8.82 21.06 7.44
N ASP A 186 -8.54 20.76 6.17
CA ASP A 186 -9.17 19.65 5.44
C ASP A 186 -8.49 18.32 5.79
N TRP A 187 -9.24 17.23 5.70
CA TRP A 187 -8.76 15.88 5.91
C TRP A 187 -9.65 14.86 5.21
N VAL A 188 -9.11 13.67 4.94
CA VAL A 188 -9.86 12.58 4.34
C VAL A 188 -9.32 11.25 4.81
N MET A 189 -10.22 10.34 5.15
CA MET A 189 -9.92 8.92 5.32
C MET A 189 -10.74 8.13 4.30
N THR A 190 -10.10 7.28 3.52
CA THR A 190 -10.77 6.45 2.52
C THR A 190 -10.16 5.04 2.49
N ILE A 191 -11.02 4.04 2.38
CA ILE A 191 -10.69 2.63 2.18
C ILE A 191 -11.45 2.22 0.93
N GLY A 192 -10.75 1.78 -0.11
CA GLY A 192 -11.41 1.42 -1.37
C GLY A 192 -11.89 2.62 -2.19
N GLY A 193 -11.56 3.86 -1.85
CA GLY A 193 -11.94 5.04 -2.63
C GLY A 193 -13.31 5.62 -2.24
N PHE A 194 -14.00 6.22 -3.22
CA PHE A 194 -15.16 7.09 -3.00
C PHE A 194 -16.41 6.57 -3.71
N HIS A 195 -17.56 7.15 -3.35
CA HIS A 195 -18.84 6.98 -4.03
C HIS A 195 -18.76 7.54 -5.46
N GLN A 196 -19.45 6.90 -6.42
CA GLN A 196 -19.36 7.27 -7.84
C GLN A 196 -19.88 8.68 -8.14
N ALA A 197 -20.97 9.07 -7.47
CA ALA A 197 -21.56 10.41 -7.56
C ALA A 197 -20.86 11.48 -6.70
N PHE A 198 -19.77 11.15 -5.99
CA PHE A 198 -19.05 12.14 -5.18
C PHE A 198 -18.04 12.91 -6.04
N ASP A 199 -18.23 14.23 -6.14
CA ASP A 199 -17.29 15.16 -6.78
C ASP A 199 -16.04 15.31 -5.91
N LYS A 200 -15.12 14.34 -6.03
CA LYS A 200 -13.90 14.26 -5.23
C LYS A 200 -13.00 15.48 -5.48
N PRO A 201 -12.63 16.23 -4.42
CA PRO A 201 -11.62 17.29 -4.51
C PRO A 201 -10.31 16.80 -5.13
N LEU A 202 -9.59 17.68 -5.84
CA LEU A 202 -8.38 17.32 -6.57
C LEU A 202 -7.28 16.79 -5.63
N GLN A 203 -7.15 17.39 -4.46
CA GLN A 203 -6.12 17.03 -3.47
C GLN A 203 -6.33 15.67 -2.81
N TYR A 204 -7.54 15.10 -2.86
CA TYR A 204 -7.81 13.80 -2.23
C TYR A 204 -7.17 12.65 -3.00
N PRO A 205 -6.64 11.62 -2.31
CA PRO A 205 -6.06 10.44 -2.93
C PRO A 205 -7.12 9.63 -3.69
N ARG A 206 -6.71 8.63 -4.48
CA ARG A 206 -7.62 7.68 -5.12
C ARG A 206 -7.08 6.26 -4.96
N PRO A 207 -7.17 5.67 -3.75
CA PRO A 207 -6.72 4.31 -3.55
C PRO A 207 -7.57 3.31 -4.38
N PRO A 208 -7.00 2.15 -4.77
CA PRO A 208 -7.76 1.09 -5.44
C PRO A 208 -8.96 0.62 -4.60
N ARG A 209 -10.02 0.20 -5.29
CA ARG A 209 -11.24 -0.34 -4.66
C ARG A 209 -10.90 -1.57 -3.82
N LEU A 210 -11.48 -1.68 -2.61
CA LEU A 210 -11.37 -2.90 -1.83
C LEU A 210 -12.18 -3.97 -2.52
N GLY A 211 -11.61 -5.13 -2.79
CA GLY A 211 -12.34 -6.15 -3.53
C GLY A 211 -11.73 -7.53 -3.47
N ILE A 212 -12.56 -8.50 -3.81
CA ILE A 212 -12.23 -9.90 -4.02
C ILE A 212 -12.49 -10.24 -5.49
N ALA A 213 -11.60 -11.03 -6.09
CA ALA A 213 -11.80 -11.60 -7.41
C ALA A 213 -11.47 -13.09 -7.35
N TRP A 214 -12.49 -13.92 -7.43
CA TRP A 214 -12.37 -15.37 -7.30
C TRP A 214 -12.84 -16.08 -8.57
N SER A 215 -11.93 -16.84 -9.15
CA SER A 215 -12.25 -17.76 -10.25
C SER A 215 -12.29 -19.20 -9.74
N LEU A 216 -13.47 -19.82 -9.80
CA LEU A 216 -13.73 -21.21 -9.42
C LEU A 216 -13.84 -22.04 -10.70
N GLY A 217 -12.70 -22.58 -11.14
CA GLY A 217 -12.58 -23.23 -12.46
C GLY A 217 -12.80 -22.25 -13.61
N GLU A 218 -13.27 -22.76 -14.75
CA GLU A 218 -13.58 -21.94 -15.93
C GLU A 218 -15.02 -21.42 -15.94
N SER A 219 -15.88 -21.99 -15.09
CA SER A 219 -17.32 -21.77 -15.15
C SER A 219 -17.83 -20.70 -14.20
N LEU A 220 -17.25 -20.53 -13.01
CA LEU A 220 -17.79 -19.62 -12.00
C LEU A 220 -16.79 -18.52 -11.65
N ARG A 221 -17.22 -17.27 -11.79
CA ARG A 221 -16.44 -16.09 -11.41
C ARG A 221 -17.23 -15.25 -10.42
N ILE A 222 -16.60 -14.89 -9.30
CA ILE A 222 -17.18 -14.06 -8.25
C ILE A 222 -16.28 -12.84 -8.07
N THR A 223 -16.85 -11.65 -8.19
CA THR A 223 -16.18 -10.39 -7.90
C THR A 223 -16.98 -9.60 -6.89
N GLY A 224 -16.34 -9.20 -5.80
CA GLY A 224 -16.93 -8.34 -4.78
C GLY A 224 -16.10 -7.08 -4.65
N GLU A 225 -16.75 -5.95 -4.46
CA GLU A 225 -16.09 -4.68 -4.22
C GLU A 225 -16.78 -3.92 -3.09
N ALA A 226 -16.01 -3.14 -2.35
CA ALA A 226 -16.48 -2.27 -1.30
C ALA A 226 -15.65 -0.99 -1.24
N TYR A 227 -16.23 0.04 -0.64
CA TYR A 227 -15.52 1.25 -0.28
C TYR A 227 -16.16 1.93 0.92
N PHE A 228 -15.35 2.76 1.57
CA PHE A 228 -15.75 3.64 2.64
C PHE A 228 -14.89 4.90 2.56
N ALA A 229 -15.50 6.08 2.69
CA ALA A 229 -14.75 7.31 2.83
C ALA A 229 -15.47 8.30 3.73
N ILE A 230 -14.70 9.06 4.48
CA ILE A 230 -15.19 10.08 5.38
C ILE A 230 -14.30 11.32 5.27
N THR A 231 -14.97 12.47 5.25
CA THR A 231 -14.40 13.82 5.11
C THR A 231 -15.13 14.75 6.08
N PRO A 232 -14.68 16.00 6.27
CA PRO A 232 -15.40 16.99 7.07
C PRO A 232 -16.85 17.22 6.64
N ARG A 233 -17.19 16.95 5.37
CA ARG A 233 -18.50 17.27 4.78
C ARG A 233 -19.36 16.05 4.49
N VAL A 234 -18.75 14.92 4.17
CA VAL A 234 -19.49 13.74 3.70
C VAL A 234 -18.96 12.45 4.32
N CYS A 235 -19.86 11.50 4.51
CA CYS A 235 -19.54 10.11 4.79
C CYS A 235 -20.20 9.24 3.73
N MET A 236 -19.47 8.29 3.20
CA MET A 236 -19.93 7.43 2.12
C MET A 236 -19.43 6.02 2.33
N GLY A 237 -20.22 5.06 1.87
CA GLY A 237 -19.84 3.67 1.92
C GLY A 237 -20.75 2.85 1.05
N GLY A 238 -20.21 1.79 0.46
CA GLY A 238 -21.00 0.96 -0.42
C GLY A 238 -20.23 -0.26 -0.84
N GLY A 239 -20.93 -1.15 -1.54
CA GLY A 239 -20.35 -2.35 -2.08
C GLY A 239 -21.22 -2.96 -3.16
N ARG A 240 -20.59 -3.82 -3.95
CA ARG A 240 -21.22 -4.60 -5.00
C ARG A 240 -20.67 -6.02 -5.00
N LEU A 241 -21.52 -6.95 -5.38
CA LEU A 241 -21.20 -8.35 -5.59
C LEU A 241 -21.73 -8.73 -6.97
N HIS A 242 -20.87 -9.35 -7.76
CA HIS A 242 -21.20 -9.91 -9.06
C HIS A 242 -20.74 -11.36 -9.07
N ALA A 243 -21.64 -12.28 -9.41
CA ALA A 243 -21.36 -13.68 -9.62
C ALA A 243 -21.84 -14.08 -11.02
N GLN A 244 -20.97 -14.69 -11.80
CA GLN A 244 -21.23 -15.13 -13.17
C GLN A 244 -20.94 -16.62 -13.30
N LEU A 245 -21.91 -17.36 -13.81
CA LEU A 245 -21.80 -18.77 -14.15
C LEU A 245 -21.89 -18.92 -15.68
N THR A 246 -20.90 -19.58 -16.27
CA THR A 246 -20.83 -19.90 -17.70
C THR A 246 -20.67 -21.39 -17.89
N LEU A 247 -21.61 -22.02 -18.57
CA LEU A 247 -21.66 -23.46 -18.86
C LEU A 247 -21.90 -23.66 -20.36
N GLY A 248 -20.82 -23.53 -21.15
CA GLY A 248 -20.89 -23.63 -22.61
C GLY A 248 -21.74 -22.52 -23.21
N ALA A 249 -22.91 -22.88 -23.77
CA ALA A 249 -23.86 -21.92 -24.35
C ALA A 249 -24.80 -21.27 -23.31
N LEU A 250 -24.79 -21.74 -22.06
CA LEU A 250 -25.62 -21.20 -20.99
C LEU A 250 -24.81 -20.23 -20.14
N SER A 251 -25.39 -19.07 -19.81
CA SER A 251 -24.82 -18.11 -18.86
C SER A 251 -25.90 -17.66 -17.88
N ALA A 252 -25.53 -17.53 -16.62
CA ALA A 252 -26.38 -16.92 -15.59
C ALA A 252 -25.53 -15.92 -14.79
N TRP A 253 -26.16 -14.85 -14.32
CA TRP A 253 -25.48 -13.87 -13.46
C TRP A 253 -26.36 -13.39 -12.32
N PHE A 254 -25.69 -12.96 -11.26
CA PHE A 254 -26.28 -12.36 -10.08
C PHE A 254 -25.48 -11.12 -9.72
N ASP A 255 -26.16 -9.98 -9.71
CA ASP A 255 -25.62 -8.69 -9.27
C ASP A 255 -26.39 -8.23 -8.04
N ALA A 256 -25.67 -7.80 -7.02
CA ALA A 256 -26.22 -7.10 -5.86
C ALA A 256 -25.34 -5.90 -5.52
N PHE A 257 -25.92 -4.75 -5.23
CA PHE A 257 -25.17 -3.59 -4.79
C PHE A 257 -25.94 -2.75 -3.78
N LEU A 258 -25.20 -1.99 -2.99
CA LEU A 258 -25.73 -1.06 -2.01
C LEU A 258 -24.73 0.09 -1.82
N ASP A 259 -25.19 1.31 -2.02
CA ASP A 259 -24.40 2.54 -1.91
C ASP A 259 -25.08 3.54 -0.98
N PHE A 260 -24.28 4.15 -0.10
CA PHE A 260 -24.69 5.19 0.83
C PHE A 260 -23.85 6.45 0.62
N LEU A 261 -24.54 7.60 0.61
CA LEU A 261 -23.91 8.91 0.58
C LEU A 261 -24.63 9.84 1.57
N ILE A 262 -23.88 10.30 2.56
CA ILE A 262 -24.34 11.21 3.61
C ILE A 262 -23.60 12.52 3.47
N ASN A 263 -24.31 13.61 3.26
CA ASN A 263 -23.79 14.97 3.38
C ASN A 263 -24.21 15.55 4.72
N TYR A 264 -23.28 16.15 5.47
CA TYR A 264 -23.57 16.75 6.76
C TYR A 264 -24.17 18.15 6.64
N ARG A 265 -23.84 18.92 5.59
CA ARG A 265 -24.27 20.32 5.43
C ARG A 265 -24.53 20.71 3.96
N PRO A 266 -25.79 21.01 3.57
CA PRO A 266 -27.02 20.68 4.32
C PRO A 266 -27.11 19.17 4.55
N PHE A 267 -27.80 18.75 5.61
CA PHE A 267 -27.92 17.32 5.89
C PHE A 267 -28.76 16.64 4.80
N CYS A 268 -28.14 15.73 4.05
CA CYS A 268 -28.81 14.95 3.02
C CYS A 268 -28.28 13.50 3.09
N PHE A 269 -29.18 12.55 2.90
CA PHE A 269 -28.85 11.13 2.90
C PHE A 269 -29.45 10.48 1.65
N ALA A 270 -28.62 9.75 0.91
CA ALA A 270 -29.04 8.93 -0.20
C ALA A 270 -28.57 7.49 0.04
N ALA A 271 -29.47 6.53 -0.15
CA ALA A 271 -29.18 5.12 -0.20
C ALA A 271 -29.80 4.54 -1.46
N VAL A 272 -28.98 3.83 -2.25
CA VAL A 272 -29.44 3.14 -3.45
C VAL A 272 -28.92 1.72 -3.38
N GLY A 273 -29.80 0.76 -3.60
CA GLY A 273 -29.41 -0.64 -3.70
C GLY A 273 -30.28 -1.34 -4.72
N GLY A 274 -29.79 -2.46 -5.21
CA GLY A 274 -30.48 -3.23 -6.23
C GLY A 274 -29.95 -4.66 -6.29
N VAL A 275 -30.81 -5.53 -6.81
CA VAL A 275 -30.46 -6.90 -7.17
C VAL A 275 -30.93 -7.13 -8.60
N SER A 276 -30.07 -7.74 -9.42
CA SER A 276 -30.40 -8.13 -10.79
C SER A 276 -29.96 -9.57 -11.01
N ILE A 277 -30.81 -10.34 -11.68
CA ILE A 277 -30.60 -11.76 -11.97
C ILE A 277 -30.95 -12.00 -13.43
N GLY A 278 -30.14 -12.78 -14.15
CA GLY A 278 -30.37 -13.15 -15.54
C GLY A 278 -29.72 -14.46 -15.92
#